data_AF-A0A8T4AHK3-F1
#
_entry.id   AF-A0A8T4AHK3-F1
#
_cell.length_a   1.000
_cell.length_b   1.000
_cell.length_c   1.000
_cell.angle_alpha   90.00
_cell.angle_beta   90.00
_cell.angle_gamma   90.00
#
_symmetry.space_group_name_H-M   'P 1'
#
loop_
_entity.id
_entity.type
_entity.pdbx_description
1 polymer ?
#
loop_
_entity_poly.entity_id
_entity_poly.type
_entity_poly.pdbx_seq_one_letter_code
_entity_poly.pdbx_strand_id
1 'polypeptide(L)'
;MGEREGDTIWRVRYGDEWIYILIEFQSTVDRFMAVRLMTYIGLLYQNLIRTKQLPKSGKLPPVFPLLLYNGKQPWNSATALQDLTHYRFIHTEHLKKGHDDLL
;
A
#
# COMPACT_ATOMS: atom_id res chain seq x y z
N MET A 1 -27.30 -11.07 8.27
CA MET A 1 -27.32 -10.95 6.80
C MET A 1 -26.70 -9.61 6.44
N GLY A 2 -25.58 -9.65 5.74
CA GLY A 2 -24.68 -8.51 5.52
C GLY A 2 -23.25 -9.04 5.46
N GLU A 3 -22.99 -9.91 4.50
CA GLU A 3 -21.65 -10.44 4.22
C GLU A 3 -20.72 -9.27 3.93
N ARG A 4 -19.65 -9.14 4.73
CA ARG A 4 -18.55 -8.21 4.51
C ARG A 4 -17.64 -8.80 3.42
N GLU A 5 -18.08 -8.77 2.17
CA GLU A 5 -17.29 -9.18 0.99
C GLU A 5 -16.55 -7.99 0.33
N GLY A 6 -16.14 -6.99 1.10
CA GLY A 6 -15.69 -5.69 0.55
C GLY A 6 -14.30 -5.68 -0.09
N ASP A 7 -13.44 -6.62 0.29
CA ASP A 7 -12.00 -6.48 0.10
C ASP A 7 -11.52 -7.63 -0.81
N THR A 8 -11.20 -7.35 -2.08
CA THR A 8 -10.71 -8.38 -3.01
C THR A 8 -9.34 -8.01 -3.58
N ILE A 9 -8.45 -9.01 -3.63
CA ILE A 9 -7.15 -8.87 -4.28
C ILE A 9 -7.17 -9.64 -5.60
N TRP A 10 -6.98 -8.91 -6.69
CA TRP A 10 -6.78 -9.45 -8.02
C TRP A 10 -5.31 -9.36 -8.40
N ARG A 11 -4.87 -10.23 -9.30
CA ARG A 11 -3.57 -10.09 -9.95
C ARG A 11 -3.73 -10.20 -11.45
N VAL A 12 -3.01 -9.35 -12.18
CA VAL A 12 -2.96 -9.35 -13.64
C VAL A 12 -1.50 -9.51 -14.05
N ARG A 13 -1.27 -10.30 -15.09
CA ARG A 13 0.08 -10.46 -15.64
C ARG A 13 0.34 -9.37 -16.67
N TYR A 14 1.45 -8.65 -16.51
CA TYR A 14 1.93 -7.66 -17.46
C TYR A 14 3.39 -7.97 -17.80
N GLY A 15 3.62 -8.58 -18.97
CA GLY A 15 4.89 -9.18 -19.32
C GLY A 15 5.27 -10.31 -18.35
N ASP A 16 6.43 -10.16 -17.69
CA ASP A 16 6.95 -11.09 -16.70
C ASP A 16 6.66 -10.70 -15.25
N GLU A 17 5.90 -9.62 -15.03
CA GLU A 17 5.54 -9.13 -13.71
C GLU A 17 4.05 -9.33 -13.39
N TRP A 18 3.76 -9.49 -12.10
CA TRP A 18 2.40 -9.46 -11.57
C TRP A 18 2.09 -8.07 -11.05
N ILE A 19 0.98 -7.50 -11.50
CA ILE A 19 0.38 -6.30 -10.95
C ILE A 19 -0.77 -6.72 -10.06
N TYR A 20 -0.79 -6.23 -8.83
CA TYR A 20 -1.86 -6.53 -7.88
C TYR A 20 -2.86 -5.37 -7.87
N ILE A 21 -4.14 -5.69 -7.91
CA ILE A 21 -5.23 -4.72 -7.80
C ILE A 21 -5.96 -5.04 -6.51
N LEU A 22 -5.96 -4.08 -5.58
CA LEU A 22 -6.71 -4.21 -4.35
C LEU A 22 -8.00 -3.41 -4.51
N ILE A 23 -9.14 -4.07 -4.42
CA ILE A 23 -10.45 -3.43 -4.54
C ILE A 23 -11.10 -3.42 -3.18
N GLU A 24 -11.55 -2.23 -2.76
CA GLU A 24 -12.29 -2.02 -1.51
C GLU A 24 -13.63 -1.33 -1.82
N PHE A 25 -14.73 -1.86 -1.31
CA PHE A 25 -16.06 -1.24 -1.43
C PHE A 25 -16.49 -0.56 -0.11
N GLN A 26 -16.82 0.73 -0.16
CA GLN A 26 -17.24 1.49 1.02
C GLN A 26 -18.54 2.25 0.78
N SER A 27 -19.45 2.20 1.76
CA SER A 27 -20.73 2.92 1.76
C SER A 27 -20.75 4.13 2.70
N THR A 28 -19.74 4.26 3.55
CA THR A 28 -19.55 5.40 4.45
C THR A 28 -18.15 5.98 4.27
N VAL A 29 -17.98 7.25 4.63
CA VAL A 29 -16.65 7.87 4.63
C VAL A 29 -15.93 7.47 5.91
N ASP A 30 -14.76 6.86 5.77
CA ASP A 30 -13.83 6.58 6.86
C ASP A 30 -12.68 7.60 6.81
N ARG A 31 -12.54 8.38 7.89
CA ARG A 31 -11.50 9.40 8.03
C ARG A 31 -10.09 8.85 7.81
N PHE A 32 -9.85 7.60 8.16
CA PHE A 32 -8.54 6.95 8.10
C PHE A 32 -8.46 5.90 6.97
N MET A 33 -9.29 6.02 5.94
CA MET A 33 -9.28 5.08 4.80
C MET A 33 -7.90 4.93 4.16
N ALA A 34 -7.12 6.01 4.02
CA ALA A 34 -5.76 5.93 3.51
C ALA A 34 -4.84 5.03 4.36
N VAL A 35 -5.02 5.02 5.69
CA VAL A 35 -4.27 4.12 6.60
C VAL A 35 -4.67 2.67 6.37
N ARG A 36 -5.97 2.40 6.16
CA ARG A 36 -6.47 1.05 5.87
C ARG A 36 -5.91 0.50 4.56
N LEU A 37 -5.95 1.28 3.48
CA LEU A 37 -5.37 0.89 2.18
C LEU A 37 -3.88 0.58 2.31
N MET A 38 -3.12 1.44 3.00
CA MET A 38 -1.69 1.20 3.27
C MET A 38 -1.45 -0.07 4.09
N THR A 39 -2.30 -0.34 5.07
CA THR A 39 -2.23 -1.57 5.88
C THR A 39 -2.43 -2.80 5.01
N TYR A 40 -3.42 -2.79 4.13
CA TYR A 40 -3.69 -3.93 3.26
C TYR A 40 -2.56 -4.18 2.25
N ILE A 41 -1.99 -3.12 1.68
CA ILE A 41 -0.78 -3.22 0.83
C ILE A 41 0.37 -3.85 1.62
N GLY A 42 0.60 -3.39 2.85
CA GLY A 42 1.63 -3.93 3.74
C GLY A 42 1.42 -5.41 4.05
N LEU A 43 0.20 -5.83 4.36
CA LEU A 43 -0.15 -7.23 4.64
C LEU A 43 0.03 -8.12 3.40
N LEU A 44 -0.33 -7.63 2.22
CA LEU A 44 -0.07 -8.32 0.96
C LEU A 44 1.44 -8.53 0.76
N TYR A 45 2.25 -7.48 0.94
CA TYR A 45 3.70 -7.61 0.81
C TYR A 45 4.32 -8.57 1.82
N GLN A 46 3.91 -8.50 3.10
CA GLN A 46 4.36 -9.46 4.11
C GLN A 46 4.02 -10.90 3.70
N ASN A 47 2.82 -11.13 3.14
CA ASN A 47 2.43 -12.44 2.65
C ASN A 47 3.32 -12.91 1.49
N LEU A 48 3.56 -12.07 0.48
CA LEU A 48 4.41 -12.40 -0.67
C LEU A 48 5.85 -12.71 -0.26
N ILE A 49 6.42 -11.93 0.67
CA ILE A 49 7.75 -12.17 1.22
C ILE A 49 7.78 -13.52 1.94
N ARG A 50 6.85 -13.74 2.88
CA ARG A 50 6.80 -14.97 3.69
C ARG A 50 6.62 -16.22 2.83
N THR A 51 5.81 -16.12 1.77
CA THR A 51 5.51 -17.23 0.85
C THR A 51 6.51 -17.36 -0.30
N LYS A 52 7.53 -16.49 -0.36
CA LYS A 52 8.55 -16.45 -1.42
C LYS A 52 7.95 -16.31 -2.82
N GLN A 53 6.88 -15.53 -2.95
CA GLN A 53 6.17 -15.28 -4.21
C GLN A 53 6.56 -13.94 -4.86
N LEU A 54 7.76 -13.43 -4.57
CA LEU A 54 8.26 -12.21 -5.19
C LEU A 54 8.63 -12.46 -6.66
N PRO A 55 8.50 -11.44 -7.54
CA PRO A 55 9.03 -11.48 -8.90
C PRO A 55 10.53 -11.81 -8.91
N LYS A 56 11.02 -12.30 -10.06
CA LYS A 56 12.46 -12.60 -10.26
C LYS A 56 13.37 -11.40 -10.00
N SER A 57 12.86 -10.18 -10.17
CA SER A 57 13.59 -8.95 -9.86
C SER A 57 13.90 -8.77 -8.37
N GLY A 58 13.26 -9.55 -7.48
CA GLY A 58 13.39 -9.43 -6.03
C GLY A 58 12.72 -8.18 -5.44
N LYS A 59 12.10 -7.35 -6.28
CA LYS A 59 11.39 -6.13 -5.85
C LYS A 59 9.95 -6.45 -5.47
N LEU A 60 9.36 -5.60 -4.63
CA LEU A 60 7.93 -5.67 -4.34
C LEU A 60 7.14 -5.35 -5.62
N PRO A 61 6.11 -6.15 -5.96
CA PRO A 61 5.32 -5.89 -7.13
C PRO A 61 4.48 -4.62 -6.96
N PRO A 62 4.15 -3.92 -8.06
CA PRO A 62 3.25 -2.78 -8.00
C PRO A 62 1.86 -3.21 -7.52
N VAL A 63 1.28 -2.40 -6.64
CA VAL A 63 -0.10 -2.58 -6.14
C VAL A 63 -0.89 -1.32 -6.48
N PHE A 64 -2.03 -1.50 -7.14
CA PHE A 64 -2.98 -0.44 -7.45
C PHE A 64 -4.21 -0.57 -6.53
N PRO A 65 -4.31 0.25 -5.47
CA PRO A 65 -5.50 0.29 -4.64
C PRO A 65 -6.63 1.04 -5.34
N LEU A 66 -7.80 0.41 -5.43
CA LEU A 66 -9.03 0.96 -5.98
C LEU A 66 -10.11 0.96 -4.90
N LEU A 67 -10.52 2.15 -4.48
CA LEU A 67 -11.62 2.33 -3.55
C LEU A 67 -12.88 2.71 -4.31
N LEU A 68 -13.93 1.90 -4.21
CA LEU A 68 -15.23 2.14 -4.81
C LEU A 68 -16.20 2.62 -3.74
N TYR A 69 -16.57 3.89 -3.82
CA TYR A 69 -17.44 4.55 -2.85
C TYR A 69 -18.86 4.73 -3.41
N ASN A 70 -19.85 4.17 -2.69
CA ASN A 70 -21.28 4.28 -2.98
C ASN A 70 -22.04 4.81 -1.74
N GLY A 71 -21.50 5.84 -1.09
CA GLY A 71 -22.20 6.49 0.01
C GLY A 71 -22.94 7.74 -0.44
N LYS A 72 -23.86 8.20 0.41
CA LYS A 72 -24.72 9.36 0.12
C LYS A 72 -24.00 10.70 0.23
N GLN A 73 -22.88 10.75 0.96
CA GLN A 73 -22.16 11.99 1.23
C GLN A 73 -21.02 12.17 0.25
N PRO A 74 -20.65 13.39 -0.16
CA PRO A 74 -19.41 13.59 -0.90
C PRO A 74 -18.21 13.08 -0.10
N TRP A 75 -17.26 12.46 -0.79
CA TRP A 75 -16.01 12.05 -0.15
C TRP A 75 -15.23 13.28 0.33
N ASN A 76 -14.92 13.34 1.63
CA ASN A 76 -14.26 14.48 2.26
C ASN A 76 -13.07 14.11 3.16
N SER A 77 -12.57 12.88 3.04
CA SER A 77 -11.45 12.37 3.85
C SER A 77 -10.17 12.25 3.03
N ALA A 78 -9.04 12.24 3.72
CA ALA A 78 -7.74 12.08 3.08
C ALA A 78 -7.65 10.80 2.25
N THR A 79 -7.05 10.90 1.06
CA THR A 79 -6.84 9.77 0.15
C THR A 79 -5.39 9.29 0.15
N ALA A 80 -4.47 10.08 0.71
CA ALA A 80 -3.07 9.75 0.88
C ALA A 80 -2.65 9.83 2.35
N LEU A 81 -1.68 9.02 2.76
CA LEU A 81 -1.19 9.01 4.14
C LEU A 81 -0.52 10.33 4.52
N GLN A 82 0.13 10.99 3.57
CA GLN A 82 0.82 12.26 3.75
C GLN A 82 -0.13 13.34 4.28
N ASP A 83 -1.38 13.35 3.82
CA ASP A 83 -2.41 14.30 4.24
C ASP A 83 -2.91 14.05 5.69
N LEU A 84 -2.60 12.87 6.25
CA LEU A 84 -2.97 12.48 7.62
C LEU A 84 -1.83 12.67 8.64
N THR A 85 -0.61 12.95 8.17
CA THR A 85 0.59 12.98 9.03
C THR A 85 1.17 14.39 9.10
N HIS A 86 1.70 14.75 10.26
CA HIS A 86 2.33 16.06 10.47
C HIS A 86 3.82 16.09 10.05
N TYR A 87 4.38 14.98 9.56
CA TYR A 87 5.81 14.87 9.26
C TYR A 87 6.12 15.19 7.80
N ARG A 88 6.94 16.23 7.58
CA ARG A 88 7.68 16.41 6.34
C ARG A 88 8.84 15.40 6.36
N PHE A 89 8.86 14.45 5.43
CA PHE A 89 9.91 13.43 5.35
C PHE A 89 11.30 14.07 5.40
N ILE A 90 12.05 13.83 6.47
CA ILE A 90 13.50 14.06 6.51
C ILE A 90 14.10 12.80 5.87
N HIS A 91 14.57 12.92 4.63
CA HIS A 91 15.33 11.85 4.01
C HIS A 91 16.69 11.79 4.69
N THR A 92 16.93 10.79 5.55
CA THR A 92 18.28 10.48 6.02
C THR A 92 19.01 9.73 4.93
N GLU A 93 19.79 10.46 4.14
CA GLU A 93 20.87 9.85 3.38
C GLU A 93 21.84 9.19 4.36
N HIS A 94 22.26 7.97 4.03
CA HIS A 94 23.14 7.19 4.88
C HIS A 94 24.49 7.91 5.00
N LEU A 95 24.80 8.49 6.16
CA LEU A 95 26.18 8.80 6.55
C LEU A 95 26.94 7.49 6.70
N LYS A 96 27.50 6.97 5.60
CA LYS A 96 28.72 6.18 5.70
C LYS A 96 29.83 7.13 6.11
N LYS A 97 30.10 7.24 7.41
CA LYS A 97 31.36 7.80 7.87
C LYS A 97 32.44 6.80 7.43
N GLY A 98 33.28 7.21 6.48
CA GLY A 98 34.45 6.44 6.06
C GLY A 98 35.28 6.10 7.29
N HIS A 99 35.60 4.82 7.44
CA HIS A 99 36.57 4.34 8.40
C HIS A 99 37.84 3.90 7.65
N ASP A 100 38.27 4.76 6.72
CA ASP A 100 39.61 4.73 6.12
C ASP A 100 40.24 6.07 6.51
N ASP A 101 40.89 6.08 7.67
CA ASP A 101 41.96 6.99 8.07
C ASP A 101 42.27 6.75 9.54
N LEU A 102 42.84 5.58 9.87
CA LEU A 102 43.84 5.48 10.92
C LEU A 102 44.81 4.35 10.54
N LEU A 103 46.03 4.79 10.24
CA LEU A 103 47.28 4.04 10.40
C LEU A 103 47.33 3.33 11.76
#